data_AF-A0A948XS52-F1
#
_entry.id   AF-A0A948XS52-F1
#
_cell.length_a   1.000
_cell.length_b   1.000
_cell.length_c   1.000
_cell.angle_alpha   90.00
_cell.angle_beta   90.00
_cell.angle_gamma   90.00
#
_symmetry.space_group_name_H-M   'P 1'
#
loop_
_entity.id
_entity.type
_entity.pdbx_description
1 polymer ?
#
loop_
_entity_poly.entity_id
_entity_poly.type
_entity_poly.pdbx_seq_one_letter_code
_entity_poly.pdbx_strand_id
1 'polypeptide(L)' 'MTRILTLMLAAAALTACAPYEPEPVSPYQWQQRQERIERQEAERLRRCQTMDQQSERYARECARTGASQ' A
#
# COMPACT_ATOMS: atom_id res chain seq x y z
N MET A 1 1.81 -16.04 -28.23
CA MET A 1 1.23 -15.07 -27.27
C MET A 1 1.39 -15.51 -25.82
N THR A 2 1.19 -16.78 -25.47
CA THR A 2 1.38 -17.35 -24.12
C THR A 2 2.76 -17.10 -23.49
N ARG A 3 3.84 -17.13 -24.29
CA ARG A 3 5.22 -16.90 -23.79
C ARG A 3 5.49 -15.48 -23.26
N ILE A 4 4.81 -14.47 -23.81
CA ILE A 4 4.96 -13.08 -23.37
C ILE A 4 4.25 -12.87 -22.03
N LEU A 5 3.08 -13.51 -21.86
CA LEU A 5 2.30 -13.45 -20.63
C LEU A 5 3.08 -14.04 -19.44
N THR A 6 3.77 -15.17 -19.66
CA THR A 6 4.62 -15.80 -18.63
C THR A 6 5.82 -14.95 -18.23
N LEU A 7 6.40 -14.19 -19.18
CA LEU A 7 7.52 -13.30 -18.92
C LEU A 7 7.11 -12.06 -18.09
N MET A 8 5.94 -11.49 -18.39
CA MET A 8 5.37 -10.39 -17.60
C MET A 8 5.05 -10.83 -16.16
N LEU A 9 4.49 -12.05 -15.99
CA LEU A 9 4.20 -12.60 -14.67
C LEU A 9 5.47 -12.83 -13.84
N ALA A 10 6.54 -13.33 -14.47
CA ALA A 10 7.82 -13.54 -13.82
C ALA A 10 8.49 -12.21 -13.41
N ALA A 11 8.38 -11.18 -14.25
CA ALA A 11 8.89 -9.84 -13.92
C ALA A 11 8.15 -9.20 -12.74
N ALA A 12 6.83 -9.35 -12.67
CA ALA A 12 6.03 -8.83 -11.56
C ALA A 12 6.33 -9.54 -10.22
N ALA A 13 6.67 -10.84 -10.27
CA ALA A 13 7.05 -11.60 -9.08
C ALA A 13 8.37 -11.11 -8.46
N LEU A 14 9.32 -10.64 -9.29
CA LEU A 14 10.61 -10.12 -8.81
C LEU A 14 10.48 -8.77 -8.10
N THR A 15 9.44 -7.97 -8.40
CA THR A 15 9.17 -6.70 -7.71
C THR A 15 8.43 -6.85 -6.38
N ALA A 16 8.01 -8.05 -6.02
CA ALA A 16 7.24 -8.30 -4.78
C ALA A 16 8.12 -8.45 -3.52
N CYS A 17 9.46 -8.41 -3.66
CA CYS A 17 10.36 -8.39 -2.51
C CYS A 17 10.34 -7.00 -1.85
N ALA A 18 9.52 -6.86 -0.81
CA ALA A 18 9.63 -5.74 0.11
C ALA A 18 10.99 -5.77 0.83
N PRO A 19 11.57 -4.61 1.18
CA PRO A 19 12.76 -4.57 2.03
C PRO A 19 12.47 -5.32 3.34
N TYR A 20 13.45 -6.09 3.81
CA TYR A 20 13.34 -6.80 5.09
C TYR A 20 13.26 -5.79 6.23
N GLU A 21 12.06 -5.63 6.78
CA GLU A 21 11.82 -4.82 7.96
C GLU A 21 11.71 -5.77 9.17
N PRO A 22 12.63 -5.71 10.15
CA PRO A 22 12.56 -6.58 11.30
C PRO A 22 11.28 -6.35 12.09
N GLU A 23 10.68 -7.42 12.59
CA GLU A 23 9.50 -7.29 13.43
C GLU A 23 9.86 -6.66 14.78
N PRO A 24 8.97 -5.81 15.33
CA PRO A 24 9.21 -5.20 16.63
C PRO A 24 9.26 -6.27 17.73
N VAL A 25 10.31 -6.22 18.54
CA VAL A 25 10.63 -7.23 19.56
C VAL A 25 10.09 -6.88 20.94
N SER A 26 9.42 -5.73 21.08
CA SER A 26 8.80 -5.31 22.34
C SER A 26 7.42 -4.67 22.14
N PRO A 27 6.55 -4.70 23.17
CA PRO A 27 5.22 -4.09 23.09
C PRO A 27 5.26 -2.59 22.74
N TYR A 28 6.25 -1.85 23.26
CA TYR A 28 6.44 -0.44 22.95
C TYR A 28 6.74 -0.21 21.46
N GLN A 29 7.62 -1.03 20.87
CA GLN A 29 7.94 -0.95 19.45
C GLN A 29 6.72 -1.29 18.58
N TRP A 30 5.90 -2.25 19.02
CA TRP A 30 4.61 -2.54 18.37
C TRP A 30 3.67 -1.35 18.41
N GLN A 31 3.51 -0.72 19.57
CA GLN A 31 2.67 0.48 19.72
C GLN A 31 3.15 1.61 18.82
N GLN A 32 4.46 1.88 18.80
CA GLN A 32 5.06 2.90 17.94
C GLN A 32 4.83 2.61 16.45
N ARG A 33 4.85 1.34 16.04
CA ARG A 33 4.53 0.93 14.67
C ARG A 33 3.06 1.22 14.34
N GLN A 34 2.14 0.87 15.23
CA GLN A 34 0.70 1.14 15.03
C GLN A 34 0.42 2.64 14.93
N GLU A 35 0.99 3.45 15.83
CA GLU A 35 0.82 4.91 15.77
C GLU A 35 1.32 5.50 14.44
N ARG A 36 2.44 5.00 13.90
CA ARG A 36 2.94 5.45 12.60
C ARG A 36 1.97 5.11 11.48
N ILE A 37 1.43 3.90 11.47
CA ILE A 37 0.46 3.44 10.47
C ILE A 37 -0.81 4.31 10.55
N GLU A 38 -1.34 4.53 11.75
CA GLU A 38 -2.52 5.37 11.98
C GLU A 38 -2.31 6.81 11.52
N ARG A 39 -1.14 7.40 11.80
CA ARG A 39 -0.80 8.75 11.32
C ARG A 39 -0.76 8.81 9.79
N GLN A 40 -0.11 7.85 9.15
CA GLN A 40 -0.03 7.77 7.68
C GLN A 40 -1.42 7.59 7.04
N GLU A 41 -2.28 6.76 7.65
CA GLU A 41 -3.66 6.54 7.24
C GLU A 41 -4.47 7.83 7.36
N ALA A 42 -4.39 8.51 8.50
CA ALA A 42 -5.09 9.77 8.75
C ALA A 42 -4.65 10.86 7.77
N GLU A 43 -3.35 10.96 7.48
CA GLU A 43 -2.83 11.88 6.48
C GLU A 43 -3.36 11.57 5.07
N ARG A 44 -3.44 10.28 4.69
CA ARG A 44 -4.04 9.88 3.41
C ARG A 44 -5.50 10.31 3.35
N LEU A 45 -6.28 10.00 4.39
CA LEU A 45 -7.70 10.37 4.44
C LEU A 45 -7.90 11.88 4.36
N ARG A 46 -7.08 12.68 5.05
CA ARG A 46 -7.13 14.14 4.96
C ARG A 46 -6.88 14.65 3.54
N ARG A 47 -5.90 14.07 2.82
CA ARG A 47 -5.66 14.42 1.40
C ARG A 47 -6.86 14.04 0.53
N CYS A 48 -7.44 12.87 0.77
CA CYS A 48 -8.56 12.37 -0.02
C CYS A 48 -9.87 13.12 0.22
N GLN A 49 -10.07 13.69 1.41
CA GLN A 49 -11.29 14.45 1.74
C GLN A 49 -11.47 15.69 0.85
N THR A 50 -10.38 16.32 0.41
CA THR A 50 -10.44 17.53 -0.42
C THR A 50 -10.31 17.24 -1.92
N MET A 51 -10.16 15.97 -2.31
CA MET A 51 -10.02 15.56 -3.70
C MET A 51 -11.38 15.29 -4.34
N ASP A 52 -11.47 15.54 -5.65
CA ASP A 52 -12.62 15.16 -6.44
C ASP A 52 -12.69 13.63 -6.59
N GLN A 53 -13.80 13.05 -6.10
CA GLN A 53 -14.05 11.61 -6.10
C GLN A 53 -14.18 11.02 -7.52
N GLN A 54 -14.55 11.83 -8.51
CA GLN A 54 -14.66 11.38 -9.91
C GLN A 54 -13.33 11.42 -10.66
N SER A 55 -12.29 12.00 -10.06
CA SER A 55 -10.99 12.10 -10.71
C SER A 55 -10.25 10.76 -10.74
N GLU A 56 -9.52 10.50 -11.84
CA GLU A 56 -8.61 9.34 -11.91
C GLU A 56 -7.54 9.38 -10.81
N ARG A 57 -7.19 10.58 -10.35
CA ARG A 57 -6.24 10.79 -9.27
C ARG A 57 -6.75 10.24 -7.94
N TYR A 58 -8.04 10.43 -7.65
CA TYR A 58 -8.69 9.84 -6.47
C TYR A 58 -8.65 8.31 -6.55
N ALA A 59 -8.97 7.73 -7.70
CA ALA A 59 -8.91 6.28 -7.90
C ALA A 59 -7.51 5.70 -7.66
N ARG A 60 -6.45 6.42 -7.99
CA ARG A 60 -5.05 5.99 -7.77
C ARG A 60 -4.56 6.19 -6.34
N GLU A 61 -4.87 7.32 -5.72
CA GLU A 61 -4.26 7.73 -4.43
C GLU A 61 -5.13 7.40 -3.21
N CYS A 62 -6.46 7.29 -3.38
CA CYS A 62 -7.43 7.19 -2.29
C CYS A 62 -8.11 5.82 -2.19
N ALA A 63 -8.07 5.01 -3.25
CA ALA A 63 -8.57 3.63 -3.19
C ALA A 63 -7.72 2.81 -2.19
N ARG A 64 -8.37 2.25 -1.16
CA ARG A 64 -7.70 1.42 -0.16
C ARG A 64 -7.19 0.14 -0.84
N THR A 65 -5.87 -0.04 -0.88
CA THR A 65 -5.25 -1.29 -1.31
C THR A 65 -5.72 -2.41 -0.38
N GLY A 66 -6.53 -3.34 -0.87
CA GLY A 66 -7.13 -4.44 -0.09
C GLY A 66 -8.62 -4.31 0.26
N ALA A 67 -9.33 -3.28 -0.22
CA ALA A 67 -10.80 -3.20 -0.09
C ALA A 67 -11.57 -4.03 -1.15
N SER A 68 -10.87 -4.61 -2.12
CA SER A 68 -11.39 -5.63 -3.02
C SER A 68 -10.83 -7.00 -2.60
N GLN A 69 -11.53 -7.67 -1.69
CA GLN A 69 -11.49 -9.13 -1.54
C GLN A 69 -12.90 -9.65 -1.78
#